data_AF-A0A524E8K7-F1
#
_entry.id   AF-A0A524E8K7-F1
#
_cell.length_a   1.000
_cell.length_b   1.000
_cell.length_c   1.000
_cell.angle_alpha   90.00
_cell.angle_beta   90.00
_cell.angle_gamma   90.00
#
_symmetry.space_group_name_H-M   'P 1'
#
loop_
_entity.id
_entity.type
_entity.pdbx_description
1 polymer ?
#
loop_
_entity_poly.entity_id
_entity_poly.type
_entity_poly.pdbx_seq_one_letter_code
_entity_poly.pdbx_strand_id
1 'polypeptide(L)'
;MFSRRIAKSIILVLCLWLTVSPAFSRVHSMTDSYPYATSPYEIAEVSIEDVEDFELENGTRGERIVWNATADEPKNFTITRDGETYDSGDWFGGLLTLDLDHVYEENLTYSLNVTFTFVCTVFNEENESASDAVDVTFYPDERAPIIEEPDDFEYEEGSFGHEIRWNLTESNPDSYNITRQSNQETENFTVIESGDWDGDNITINVDGLNASYWYVFTLFANDTLGHNATSAVNVTVKPDLTNPELSSPADIQFEFGAKGNSISWFAYDSNPKNLSLTIYILYLNDTYGNTTSLNSPENFTAEWDFDKPKGDNITFTIDYLYLGNYTFELTVFDDFGRNASDSVNVTLFRDLRAPIVTTNDTFSYEEGYTGYTVVWSAEENNPTRYNLTLDGSVIVAGSWDGENITSDADGLAVGLHTFNLTLWDYFNQTTISLVDVTVTPDAHLPQVNQLQVLQAYSSPGMTNMSVQSYVWDLNGIESVTLEWGTDPSNPATKAMNQTSGDFYFASVGAYPVGTKVWYRVVATDNSTQNNAYATEWAVIEIRSMQSDRTPPLVWGGILALGILSTLVILILYFRTKTR
;
A
#
# COMPACT_ATOMS: atom_id res chain seq x y z
N MET A 1 34.85 22.34 -1.40
CA MET A 1 35.84 23.37 -1.86
C MET A 1 35.05 24.41 -2.65
N PHE A 2 35.16 25.70 -2.31
CA PHE A 2 34.64 26.95 -2.92
C PHE A 2 33.81 26.91 -4.23
N SER A 3 32.84 27.80 -4.51
CA SER A 3 32.15 28.84 -3.72
C SER A 3 31.00 29.48 -4.53
N ARG A 4 29.89 29.79 -3.85
CA ARG A 4 29.01 30.97 -4.04
C ARG A 4 29.60 32.11 -4.90
N ARG A 5 28.88 32.60 -5.94
CA ARG A 5 28.04 33.86 -5.95
C ARG A 5 27.77 34.44 -7.36
N ILE A 6 26.56 35.00 -7.52
CA ILE A 6 26.17 36.18 -8.34
C ILE A 6 26.36 36.02 -9.88
N ALA A 7 25.33 35.94 -10.72
CA ALA A 7 24.01 36.58 -10.72
C ALA A 7 24.04 38.11 -10.83
N LYS A 8 24.73 38.64 -11.85
CA LYS A 8 24.51 39.98 -12.45
C LYS A 8 25.37 40.14 -13.71
N SER A 9 24.74 39.97 -14.89
CA SER A 9 25.15 40.58 -16.17
C SER A 9 24.24 40.12 -17.31
N ILE A 10 23.74 41.06 -18.12
CA ILE A 10 23.48 40.88 -19.57
C ILE A 10 22.40 39.80 -19.87
N ILE A 11 21.09 40.05 -19.85
CA ILE A 11 20.28 41.29 -20.02
C ILE A 11 20.48 42.00 -21.37
N LEU A 12 21.40 41.54 -22.24
CA LEU A 12 21.76 42.26 -23.48
C LEU A 12 21.46 41.52 -24.80
N VAL A 13 20.88 40.31 -24.77
CA VAL A 13 20.78 39.45 -25.98
C VAL A 13 19.36 38.99 -26.33
N LEU A 14 18.43 38.88 -25.37
CA LEU A 14 17.02 38.57 -25.70
C LEU A 14 16.17 39.78 -26.10
N CYS A 15 16.78 40.96 -26.31
CA CYS A 15 16.14 42.10 -26.99
C CYS A 15 16.18 41.98 -28.54
N LEU A 16 16.37 40.77 -29.10
CA LEU A 16 16.71 40.61 -30.52
C LEU A 16 15.86 39.60 -31.31
N TRP A 17 14.72 39.10 -30.79
CA TRP A 17 13.99 38.00 -31.46
C TRP A 17 12.45 38.06 -31.50
N LEU A 18 11.85 39.25 -31.36
CA LEU A 18 10.41 39.47 -31.67
C LEU A 18 10.17 40.77 -32.47
N THR A 19 11.03 41.04 -33.46
CA THR A 19 10.89 42.17 -34.40
C THR A 19 10.82 41.71 -35.85
N VAL A 20 9.71 41.08 -36.25
CA VAL A 20 9.27 40.93 -37.65
C VAL A 20 7.74 41.07 -37.64
N SER A 21 7.17 42.29 -37.78
CA SER A 21 6.85 42.98 -39.05
C SER A 21 5.58 42.41 -39.74
N PRO A 22 4.84 43.18 -40.55
CA PRO A 22 4.33 44.53 -40.35
C PRO A 22 2.80 44.62 -40.55
N ALA A 23 2.19 45.74 -40.16
CA ALA A 23 0.87 46.11 -40.67
C ALA A 23 0.95 46.44 -42.18
N PHE A 24 -0.09 46.12 -42.97
CA PHE A 24 -0.79 47.05 -43.88
C PHE A 24 -1.85 46.35 -44.75
N SER A 25 -3.12 46.66 -44.50
CA SER A 25 -4.14 46.79 -45.54
C SER A 25 -4.96 48.05 -45.23
N ARG A 26 -4.93 49.01 -46.15
CA ARG A 26 -5.50 50.36 -46.02
C ARG A 26 -6.29 50.68 -47.30
N VAL A 27 -7.07 51.78 -47.29
CA VAL A 27 -7.71 52.46 -48.45
C VAL A 27 -9.05 51.81 -48.85
N HIS A 28 -10.19 52.50 -48.98
CA HIS A 28 -10.64 53.89 -48.73
C HIS A 28 -12.21 53.87 -48.63
N SER A 29 -12.99 54.91 -48.29
CA SER A 29 -12.86 56.33 -47.86
C SER A 29 -14.20 56.73 -47.18
N MET A 30 -14.66 57.96 -46.90
CA MET A 30 -14.28 59.35 -47.23
C MET A 30 -14.96 60.31 -46.22
N THR A 31 -14.35 61.47 -45.92
CA THR A 31 -14.94 62.71 -45.31
C THR A 31 -15.84 62.55 -44.06
N ASP A 32 -15.46 63.09 -42.90
CA ASP A 32 -15.54 64.55 -42.68
C ASP A 32 -14.43 65.15 -41.81
N SER A 33 -14.31 66.48 -41.85
CA SER A 33 -13.25 67.27 -41.22
C SER A 33 -13.72 68.03 -39.97
N TYR A 34 -13.14 67.72 -38.81
CA TYR A 34 -13.21 68.56 -37.60
C TYR A 34 -11.84 68.60 -36.88
N PRO A 35 -11.57 69.63 -36.04
CA PRO A 35 -10.22 70.16 -35.87
C PRO A 35 -9.37 69.43 -34.83
N TYR A 36 -8.09 69.82 -34.76
CA TYR A 36 -7.19 69.50 -33.65
C TYR A 36 -7.87 69.82 -32.30
N ALA A 37 -8.07 68.78 -31.49
CA ALA A 37 -8.28 68.92 -30.05
C ALA A 37 -7.02 68.39 -29.35
N THR A 38 -6.21 69.31 -28.84
CA THR A 38 -5.20 68.99 -27.83
C THR A 38 -5.92 68.72 -26.52
N SER A 39 -6.25 67.47 -26.24
CA SER A 39 -6.49 67.05 -24.86
C SER A 39 -5.13 66.79 -24.23
N PRO A 40 -4.72 67.53 -23.19
CA PRO A 40 -3.71 66.98 -22.28
C PRO A 40 -4.29 65.70 -21.64
N TYR A 41 -3.40 64.84 -21.15
CA TYR A 41 -3.79 64.05 -19.98
C TYR A 41 -4.00 65.06 -18.86
N GLU A 42 -5.24 65.13 -18.37
CA GLU A 42 -5.53 65.89 -17.15
C GLU A 42 -4.75 65.21 -16.02
N ILE A 43 -3.93 65.97 -15.31
CA ILE A 43 -3.19 65.48 -14.15
C ILE A 43 -4.24 65.08 -13.12
N ALA A 44 -4.07 63.94 -12.46
CA ALA A 44 -5.00 63.53 -11.41
C ALA A 44 -4.82 64.47 -10.21
N GLU A 45 -5.62 65.54 -10.17
CA GLU A 45 -5.67 66.47 -9.05
C GLU A 45 -5.88 65.68 -7.76
N VAL A 46 -5.14 66.05 -6.72
CA VAL A 46 -5.30 65.45 -5.40
C VAL A 46 -6.77 65.55 -4.97
N SER A 47 -7.34 64.40 -4.60
CA SER A 47 -8.76 64.25 -4.31
C SER A 47 -8.95 63.21 -3.21
N ILE A 48 -10.05 63.36 -2.49
CA ILE A 48 -10.51 62.46 -1.43
C ILE A 48 -12.02 62.36 -1.59
N GLU A 49 -12.55 61.14 -1.55
CA GLU A 49 -13.98 60.90 -1.62
C GLU A 49 -14.63 61.28 -0.27
N ASP A 50 -15.76 61.98 -0.38
CA ASP A 50 -16.64 62.42 0.71
C ASP A 50 -17.19 61.17 1.43
N VAL A 51 -16.99 61.08 2.75
CA VAL A 51 -17.47 59.95 3.57
C VAL A 51 -18.64 60.44 4.44
N GLU A 52 -19.74 59.67 4.48
CA GLU A 52 -20.93 60.05 5.26
C GLU A 52 -20.64 60.10 6.77
N ASP A 53 -21.29 61.04 7.47
CA ASP A 53 -21.23 61.19 8.92
C ASP A 53 -21.75 59.92 9.66
N PHE A 54 -21.18 59.65 10.83
CA PHE A 54 -21.54 58.47 11.64
C PHE A 54 -22.38 58.88 12.86
N GLU A 55 -23.51 58.21 13.08
CA GLU A 55 -24.27 58.26 14.33
C GLU A 55 -24.18 56.90 15.04
N LEU A 56 -23.43 56.82 16.15
CA LEU A 56 -23.10 55.57 16.86
C LEU A 56 -23.64 55.55 18.29
N GLU A 57 -24.08 54.37 18.72
CA GLU A 57 -24.38 54.10 20.13
C GLU A 57 -23.07 54.07 20.92
N ASN A 58 -23.03 54.69 22.11
CA ASN A 58 -21.81 54.72 22.89
C ASN A 58 -21.44 53.30 23.35
N GLY A 59 -20.34 52.82 22.78
CA GLY A 59 -19.72 51.54 23.08
C GLY A 59 -19.62 50.62 21.87
N THR A 60 -20.35 50.89 20.77
CA THR A 60 -20.22 50.21 19.47
C THR A 60 -18.75 50.06 19.07
N ARG A 61 -18.29 48.83 18.87
CA ARG A 61 -16.88 48.48 18.61
C ARG A 61 -16.59 48.11 17.16
N GLY A 62 -15.34 48.34 16.74
CA GLY A 62 -14.79 47.89 15.46
C GLY A 62 -15.22 48.73 14.25
N GLU A 63 -15.96 49.82 14.46
CA GLU A 63 -16.35 50.77 13.41
C GLU A 63 -15.17 51.61 12.93
N ARG A 64 -15.16 51.93 11.63
CA ARG A 64 -14.00 52.55 10.97
C ARG A 64 -14.40 53.58 9.93
N ILE A 65 -13.75 54.74 9.98
CA ILE A 65 -13.79 55.69 8.87
C ILE A 65 -12.77 55.22 7.82
N VAL A 66 -13.21 55.09 6.56
CA VAL A 66 -12.36 54.65 5.44
C VAL A 66 -12.40 55.69 4.33
N TRP A 67 -11.36 56.51 4.24
CA TRP A 67 -11.21 57.50 3.18
C TRP A 67 -10.55 56.89 1.95
N ASN A 68 -11.17 57.08 0.79
CA ASN A 68 -10.59 56.76 -0.50
C ASN A 68 -9.99 58.04 -1.12
N ALA A 69 -8.66 58.12 -1.16
CA ALA A 69 -7.93 59.27 -1.67
C ALA A 69 -7.06 58.90 -2.88
N THR A 70 -6.93 59.83 -3.82
CA THR A 70 -6.06 59.68 -5.00
C THR A 70 -5.28 60.96 -5.27
N ALA A 71 -4.04 60.82 -5.71
CA ALA A 71 -3.16 61.91 -6.14
C ALA A 71 -2.10 61.39 -7.10
N ASP A 72 -1.63 62.23 -8.01
CA ASP A 72 -0.32 62.01 -8.64
C ASP A 72 0.80 62.34 -7.64
N GLU A 73 1.90 61.58 -7.69
CA GLU A 73 3.01 61.59 -6.71
C GLU A 73 2.59 61.80 -5.21
N PRO A 74 1.88 60.84 -4.59
CA PRO A 74 1.49 60.91 -3.17
C PRO A 74 2.68 61.10 -2.22
N LYS A 75 2.49 61.95 -1.19
CA LYS A 75 3.54 62.34 -0.23
C LYS A 75 3.22 61.95 1.20
N ASN A 76 2.21 62.59 1.79
CA ASN A 76 1.86 62.42 3.20
C ASN A 76 0.38 62.72 3.46
N PHE A 77 -0.08 62.35 4.66
CA PHE A 77 -1.43 62.60 5.14
C PHE A 77 -1.40 63.12 6.58
N THR A 78 -2.46 63.81 6.97
CA THR A 78 -2.73 64.25 8.34
C THR A 78 -4.20 64.04 8.66
N ILE A 79 -4.51 63.31 9.72
CA ILE A 79 -5.85 63.21 10.29
C ILE A 79 -5.90 64.06 11.56
N THR A 80 -6.83 64.99 11.64
CA THR A 80 -7.10 65.78 12.86
C THR A 80 -8.43 65.38 13.48
N ARG A 81 -8.48 65.27 14.81
CA ARG A 81 -9.71 65.16 15.60
C ARG A 81 -9.95 66.50 16.29
N ASP A 82 -11.09 67.13 16.01
CA ASP A 82 -11.47 68.47 16.52
C ASP A 82 -10.41 69.57 16.27
N GLY A 83 -9.62 69.40 15.21
CA GLY A 83 -8.52 70.31 14.81
C GLY A 83 -7.17 70.06 15.50
N GLU A 84 -7.05 69.11 16.42
CA GLU A 84 -5.75 68.61 16.90
C GLU A 84 -5.29 67.41 16.06
N THR A 85 -3.99 67.32 15.73
CA THR A 85 -3.46 66.18 14.95
C THR A 85 -3.56 64.89 15.75
N TYR A 86 -4.36 63.95 15.23
CA TYR A 86 -4.54 62.61 15.77
C TYR A 86 -3.52 61.65 15.18
N ASP A 87 -3.38 61.64 13.85
CA ASP A 87 -2.38 60.84 13.14
C ASP A 87 -1.79 61.61 11.95
N SER A 88 -0.57 61.28 11.56
CA SER A 88 0.09 61.82 10.37
C SER A 88 1.28 60.97 9.97
N GLY A 89 1.48 60.76 8.67
CA GLY A 89 2.61 59.99 8.16
C GLY A 89 2.77 60.09 6.65
N ASP A 90 3.79 59.41 6.13
CA ASP A 90 3.99 59.28 4.68
C ASP A 90 2.82 58.49 4.06
N TRP A 91 2.30 58.96 2.93
CA TRP A 91 1.17 58.36 2.21
C TRP A 91 1.59 58.09 0.78
N PHE A 92 1.60 56.81 0.39
CA PHE A 92 2.05 56.35 -0.93
C PHE A 92 0.88 56.05 -1.88
N GLY A 93 -0.31 56.59 -1.59
CA GLY A 93 -1.58 56.29 -2.27
C GLY A 93 -2.33 55.11 -1.65
N GLY A 94 -3.64 55.04 -1.93
CA GLY A 94 -4.55 54.02 -1.41
C GLY A 94 -5.39 54.48 -0.22
N LEU A 95 -6.25 53.58 0.27
CA LEU A 95 -7.21 53.85 1.35
C LEU A 95 -6.50 54.23 2.65
N LEU A 96 -7.05 55.22 3.34
CA LEU A 96 -6.70 55.58 4.71
C LEU A 96 -7.82 55.13 5.63
N THR A 97 -7.48 54.52 6.77
CA THR A 97 -8.46 53.92 7.67
C THR A 97 -8.17 54.34 9.10
N LEU A 98 -9.18 54.90 9.77
CA LEU A 98 -9.15 55.23 11.19
C LEU A 98 -10.12 54.32 11.95
N ASP A 99 -9.61 53.68 13.00
CA ASP A 99 -10.40 52.85 13.89
C ASP A 99 -11.01 53.71 15.02
N LEU A 100 -12.32 53.63 15.20
CA LEU A 100 -13.04 54.45 16.18
C LEU A 100 -12.95 53.91 17.61
N ASP A 101 -12.44 52.68 17.81
CA ASP A 101 -12.29 52.07 19.13
C ASP A 101 -11.43 52.91 20.10
N HIS A 102 -10.48 53.67 19.56
CA HIS A 102 -9.60 54.58 20.31
C HIS A 102 -10.36 55.69 21.05
N VAL A 103 -11.55 56.11 20.56
CA VAL A 103 -12.39 57.11 21.23
C VAL A 103 -12.79 56.63 22.64
N TYR A 104 -13.02 55.33 22.80
CA TYR A 104 -13.31 54.70 24.08
C TYR A 104 -12.05 54.38 24.89
N GLU A 105 -10.95 53.97 24.25
CA GLU A 105 -9.67 53.71 24.93
C GLU A 105 -9.13 54.96 25.63
N GLU A 106 -9.26 56.12 24.98
CA GLU A 106 -8.93 57.44 25.54
C GLU A 106 -10.01 57.98 26.49
N ASN A 107 -11.12 57.24 26.67
CA ASN A 107 -12.27 57.59 27.51
C ASN A 107 -12.85 58.98 27.17
N LEU A 108 -13.03 59.27 25.88
CA LEU A 108 -13.49 60.59 25.40
C LEU A 108 -15.01 60.74 25.42
N THR A 109 -15.75 59.64 25.37
CA THR A 109 -17.22 59.61 25.48
C THR A 109 -17.74 59.73 26.93
N TYR A 110 -16.91 60.20 27.87
CA TYR A 110 -17.27 60.35 29.29
C TYR A 110 -18.46 61.30 29.55
N SER A 111 -18.83 62.12 28.58
CA SER A 111 -20.04 62.94 28.59
C SER A 111 -20.73 62.89 27.23
N LEU A 112 -21.89 62.23 27.17
CA LEU A 112 -22.74 62.11 25.98
C LEU A 112 -23.89 63.14 26.04
N ASN A 113 -24.46 63.57 24.91
CA ASN A 113 -24.04 63.34 23.52
C ASN A 113 -22.70 64.05 23.23
N VAL A 114 -21.84 63.46 22.39
CA VAL A 114 -20.59 64.09 21.92
C VAL A 114 -20.39 63.84 20.44
N THR A 115 -19.88 64.83 19.72
CA THR A 115 -19.50 64.73 18.31
C THR A 115 -18.03 65.06 18.18
N PHE A 116 -17.29 64.23 17.44
CA PHE A 116 -15.89 64.48 17.07
C PHE A 116 -15.82 64.70 15.56
N THR A 117 -15.21 65.80 15.13
CA THR A 117 -14.98 66.06 13.70
C THR A 117 -13.61 65.50 13.32
N PHE A 118 -13.59 64.44 12.51
CA PHE A 118 -12.37 63.88 11.95
C PHE A 118 -12.13 64.43 10.55
N VAL A 119 -11.05 65.20 10.38
CA VAL A 119 -10.65 65.75 9.08
C VAL A 119 -9.42 65.00 8.57
N CYS A 120 -9.56 64.26 7.48
CA CYS A 120 -8.46 63.62 6.77
C CYS A 120 -7.99 64.54 5.64
N THR A 121 -6.72 64.95 5.66
CA THR A 121 -6.09 65.76 4.60
C THR A 121 -4.92 65.00 4.00
N VAL A 122 -4.92 64.84 2.67
CA VAL A 122 -3.85 64.20 1.90
C VAL A 122 -3.07 65.23 1.07
N PHE A 123 -1.78 64.98 0.84
CA PHE A 123 -0.89 65.85 0.07
C PHE A 123 -0.10 65.08 -0.99
N ASN A 124 0.19 65.73 -2.12
CA ASN A 124 1.18 65.27 -3.11
C ASN A 124 2.54 65.96 -2.92
N GLU A 125 3.58 65.50 -3.64
CA GLU A 125 4.92 66.08 -3.54
C GLU A 125 4.97 67.56 -3.91
N GLU A 126 4.14 68.02 -4.86
CA GLU A 126 3.94 69.43 -5.23
C GLU A 126 3.26 70.27 -4.12
N ASN A 127 2.81 69.61 -3.05
CA ASN A 127 2.24 70.17 -1.83
C ASN A 127 0.83 70.78 -2.00
N GLU A 128 0.12 70.34 -3.03
CA GLU A 128 -1.34 70.47 -3.15
C GLU A 128 -2.03 69.54 -2.14
N SER A 129 -3.29 69.83 -1.80
CA SER A 129 -4.02 69.06 -0.80
C SER A 129 -5.50 68.92 -1.09
N ALA A 130 -6.08 67.77 -0.74
CA ALA A 130 -7.52 67.58 -0.61
C ALA A 130 -7.86 67.10 0.80
N SER A 131 -9.04 67.48 1.29
CA SER A 131 -9.49 67.14 2.65
C SER A 131 -10.96 66.76 2.67
N ASP A 132 -11.27 65.70 3.41
CA ASP A 132 -12.62 65.29 3.77
C ASP A 132 -12.83 65.45 5.29
N ALA A 133 -14.06 65.68 5.72
CA ALA A 133 -14.42 65.92 7.11
C ALA A 133 -15.67 65.12 7.49
N VAL A 134 -15.51 64.20 8.44
CA VAL A 134 -16.55 63.27 8.91
C VAL A 134 -16.87 63.61 10.36
N ASP A 135 -18.12 63.95 10.65
CA ASP A 135 -18.61 64.09 12.01
C ASP A 135 -19.04 62.71 12.55
N VAL A 136 -18.46 62.29 13.68
CA VAL A 136 -18.84 61.05 14.39
C VAL A 136 -19.52 61.43 15.69
N THR A 137 -20.83 61.21 15.75
CA THR A 137 -21.67 61.53 16.91
C THR A 137 -21.97 60.28 17.73
N PHE A 138 -21.54 60.27 18.99
CA PHE A 138 -21.84 59.23 19.97
C PHE A 138 -23.00 59.67 20.86
N TYR A 139 -24.03 58.83 20.96
CA TYR A 139 -25.19 59.05 21.84
C TYR A 139 -25.30 57.99 22.94
N PRO A 140 -26.03 58.25 24.05
CA PRO A 140 -26.25 57.24 25.09
C PRO A 140 -26.92 56.01 24.49
N ASP A 141 -26.35 54.85 24.76
CA ASP A 141 -27.09 53.62 24.59
C ASP A 141 -28.17 53.54 25.68
N GLU A 142 -29.40 53.27 25.23
CA GLU A 142 -30.61 53.13 26.04
C GLU A 142 -31.44 51.91 25.57
N ARG A 143 -30.89 51.08 24.67
CA ARG A 143 -31.60 49.96 24.05
C ARG A 143 -31.24 48.66 24.75
N ALA A 144 -32.22 47.76 24.78
CA ALA A 144 -31.97 46.38 25.13
C ALA A 144 -31.70 45.58 23.84
N PRO A 145 -30.99 44.44 23.94
CA PRO A 145 -30.74 43.56 22.81
C PRO A 145 -32.00 43.24 22.02
N ILE A 146 -31.97 43.44 20.70
CA ILE A 146 -33.09 43.11 19.84
C ILE A 146 -33.00 41.62 19.51
N ILE A 147 -34.04 40.86 19.86
CA ILE A 147 -34.15 39.44 19.51
C ILE A 147 -35.30 39.29 18.51
N GLU A 148 -35.00 38.73 17.34
CA GLU A 148 -36.02 38.20 16.43
C GLU A 148 -36.50 36.85 17.00
N GLU A 149 -37.69 36.86 17.60
CA GLU A 149 -38.27 35.68 18.26
C GLU A 149 -38.55 34.56 17.24
N PRO A 150 -37.95 33.36 17.40
CA PRO A 150 -38.21 32.23 16.52
C PRO A 150 -39.64 31.69 16.71
N ASP A 151 -40.22 31.15 15.63
CA ASP A 151 -41.50 30.45 15.71
C ASP A 151 -41.42 29.20 16.61
N ASP A 152 -42.48 28.96 17.40
CA ASP A 152 -42.72 27.68 18.07
C ASP A 152 -42.76 26.53 17.05
N PHE A 153 -42.19 25.38 17.41
CA PHE A 153 -42.22 24.21 16.53
C PHE A 153 -42.41 22.87 17.26
N GLU A 154 -42.69 21.86 16.43
CA GLU A 154 -42.99 20.50 16.85
C GLU A 154 -42.25 19.50 15.95
N TYR A 155 -41.78 18.40 16.55
CA TYR A 155 -41.07 17.34 15.83
C TYR A 155 -41.30 15.96 16.49
N GLU A 156 -40.96 14.88 15.81
CA GLU A 156 -41.17 13.51 16.30
C GLU A 156 -40.00 13.04 17.19
N GLU A 157 -40.31 12.40 18.31
CA GLU A 157 -39.33 11.89 19.27
C GLU A 157 -38.22 11.10 18.55
N GLY A 158 -36.97 11.35 18.93
CA GLY A 158 -35.82 10.69 18.33
C GLY A 158 -35.41 11.15 16.92
N SER A 159 -36.13 12.07 16.26
CA SER A 159 -35.68 12.66 14.98
C SER A 159 -34.60 13.75 15.18
N PHE A 160 -33.93 14.15 14.09
CA PHE A 160 -32.67 14.94 14.13
C PHE A 160 -32.68 16.20 13.27
N GLY A 161 -31.78 17.13 13.61
CA GLY A 161 -31.57 18.37 12.86
C GLY A 161 -32.46 19.52 13.35
N HIS A 162 -33.02 19.39 14.56
CA HIS A 162 -33.84 20.42 15.16
C HIS A 162 -32.95 21.38 15.95
N GLU A 163 -32.99 22.64 15.56
CA GLU A 163 -32.28 23.72 16.22
C GLU A 163 -33.21 24.90 16.52
N ILE A 164 -32.99 25.58 17.63
CA ILE A 164 -33.51 26.92 17.84
C ILE A 164 -32.40 27.89 17.47
N ARG A 165 -32.70 28.81 16.55
CA ARG A 165 -31.81 29.89 16.15
C ARG A 165 -32.48 31.23 16.46
N TRP A 166 -31.98 31.93 17.47
CA TRP A 166 -32.32 33.33 17.70
C TRP A 166 -31.44 34.20 16.82
N ASN A 167 -32.05 35.10 16.04
CA ASN A 167 -31.28 36.18 15.42
C ASN A 167 -31.27 37.38 16.37
N LEU A 168 -30.09 37.96 16.61
CA LEU A 168 -29.92 39.07 17.54
C LEU A 168 -29.31 40.31 16.87
N THR A 169 -29.54 41.47 17.46
CA THR A 169 -28.82 42.70 17.13
C THR A 169 -28.60 43.52 18.40
N GLU A 170 -27.34 43.82 18.68
CA GLU A 170 -26.88 44.61 19.83
C GLU A 170 -25.53 45.27 19.46
N SER A 171 -25.36 46.52 19.86
CA SER A 171 -24.12 47.32 19.71
C SER A 171 -23.10 47.03 20.83
N ASN A 172 -23.60 46.64 22.01
CA ASN A 172 -22.86 46.53 23.26
C ASN A 172 -23.03 45.16 23.98
N PRO A 173 -22.86 44.02 23.29
CA PRO A 173 -23.15 42.70 23.86
C PRO A 173 -22.23 42.39 25.06
N ASP A 174 -22.79 41.75 26.10
CA ASP A 174 -22.07 41.36 27.32
C ASP A 174 -22.21 39.86 27.59
N SER A 175 -23.43 39.38 27.80
CA SER A 175 -23.65 38.00 28.24
C SER A 175 -25.01 37.45 27.84
N TYR A 176 -25.09 36.13 27.75
CA TYR A 176 -26.32 35.41 27.48
C TYR A 176 -26.49 34.16 28.35
N ASN A 177 -27.73 33.71 28.48
CA ASN A 177 -28.11 32.52 29.23
C ASN A 177 -29.33 31.87 28.59
N ILE A 178 -29.23 30.59 28.24
CA ILE A 178 -30.30 29.79 27.67
C ILE A 178 -30.75 28.78 28.72
N THR A 179 -32.04 28.82 29.05
CA THR A 179 -32.64 27.93 30.04
C THR A 179 -33.78 27.12 29.43
N ARG A 180 -33.88 25.85 29.82
CA ARG A 180 -34.95 24.95 29.41
C ARG A 180 -35.84 24.67 30.61
N GLN A 181 -37.13 24.97 30.50
CA GLN A 181 -38.15 24.58 31.46
C GLN A 181 -39.01 23.44 30.93
N SER A 182 -39.45 22.52 31.79
CA SER A 182 -40.34 21.40 31.46
C SER A 182 -41.26 20.99 32.62
N ASN A 183 -42.15 20.02 32.38
CA ASN A 183 -42.92 19.32 33.42
C ASN A 183 -42.24 18.06 33.98
N GLN A 184 -40.94 17.82 33.73
CA GLN A 184 -40.21 16.70 34.29
C GLN A 184 -40.07 16.83 35.81
N GLU A 185 -40.43 15.81 36.59
CA GLU A 185 -40.48 15.91 38.07
C GLU A 185 -39.13 16.20 38.73
N THR A 186 -38.02 15.79 38.11
CA THR A 186 -36.66 15.87 38.68
C THR A 186 -35.79 16.98 38.08
N GLU A 187 -36.11 17.46 36.87
CA GLU A 187 -35.28 18.40 36.08
C GLU A 187 -36.18 19.40 35.33
N ASN A 188 -37.17 19.95 36.03
CA ASN A 188 -38.13 20.91 35.48
C ASN A 188 -37.52 22.24 35.01
N PHE A 189 -36.25 22.52 35.35
CA PHE A 189 -35.50 23.70 34.95
C PHE A 189 -34.01 23.34 34.82
N THR A 190 -33.39 23.72 33.71
CA THR A 190 -31.98 23.45 33.39
C THR A 190 -31.37 24.66 32.70
N VAL A 191 -30.18 25.10 33.10
CA VAL A 191 -29.36 26.00 32.26
C VAL A 191 -28.70 25.12 31.19
N ILE A 192 -28.99 25.40 29.92
CA ILE A 192 -28.46 24.66 28.77
C ILE A 192 -27.07 25.20 28.42
N GLU A 193 -26.98 26.51 28.31
CA GLU A 193 -25.77 27.22 27.89
C GLU A 193 -25.79 28.64 28.48
N SER A 194 -24.62 29.19 28.79
CA SER A 194 -24.48 30.56 29.28
C SER A 194 -23.03 31.00 29.16
N GLY A 195 -22.79 32.25 28.78
CA GLY A 195 -21.44 32.79 28.67
C GLY A 195 -21.43 34.26 28.26
N ASP A 196 -20.23 34.75 27.98
CA ASP A 196 -20.02 36.05 27.35
C ASP A 196 -20.66 36.02 25.95
N TRP A 197 -21.26 37.14 25.53
CA TRP A 197 -21.88 37.30 24.22
C TRP A 197 -21.09 38.33 23.40
N ASP A 198 -20.86 38.03 22.13
CA ASP A 198 -20.07 38.84 21.19
C ASP A 198 -20.93 39.57 20.14
N GLY A 199 -22.26 39.43 20.21
CA GLY A 199 -23.21 40.03 19.28
C GLY A 199 -23.73 39.07 18.20
N ASP A 200 -23.11 37.90 18.04
CA ASP A 200 -23.52 36.91 17.02
C ASP A 200 -24.87 36.24 17.36
N ASN A 201 -25.48 35.64 16.33
CA ASN A 201 -26.73 34.89 16.44
C ASN A 201 -26.53 33.60 17.23
N ILE A 202 -27.41 33.34 18.20
CA ILE A 202 -27.29 32.21 19.13
C ILE A 202 -28.12 31.02 18.59
N THR A 203 -27.50 29.85 18.46
CA THR A 203 -28.15 28.63 17.95
C THR A 203 -27.88 27.43 18.86
N ILE A 204 -28.92 26.70 19.26
CA ILE A 204 -28.80 25.45 20.01
C ILE A 204 -29.46 24.28 19.29
N ASN A 205 -28.85 23.10 19.39
CA ASN A 205 -29.50 21.85 19.04
C ASN A 205 -30.54 21.49 20.13
N VAL A 206 -31.72 21.05 19.73
CA VAL A 206 -32.79 20.60 20.62
C VAL A 206 -33.23 19.16 20.35
N ASP A 207 -32.43 18.36 19.65
CA ASP A 207 -32.71 16.94 19.42
C ASP A 207 -32.67 16.12 20.72
N GLY A 208 -33.24 14.91 20.69
CA GLY A 208 -33.15 13.97 21.81
C GLY A 208 -34.03 14.28 23.04
N LEU A 209 -34.90 15.28 22.97
CA LEU A 209 -35.95 15.51 23.96
C LEU A 209 -37.06 14.43 23.86
N ASN A 210 -37.71 14.15 25.00
CA ASN A 210 -38.73 13.09 25.15
C ASN A 210 -40.17 13.61 24.97
N ALA A 211 -41.05 12.84 24.31
CA ALA A 211 -42.44 13.23 24.01
C ALA A 211 -43.39 13.31 25.22
N SER A 212 -42.99 12.82 26.39
CA SER A 212 -43.82 12.86 27.60
C SER A 212 -43.83 14.23 28.28
N TYR A 213 -42.96 15.15 27.85
CA TYR A 213 -42.79 16.47 28.44
C TYR A 213 -42.98 17.59 27.42
N TRP A 214 -43.46 18.74 27.88
CA TRP A 214 -43.35 20.00 27.13
C TRP A 214 -42.03 20.68 27.47
N TYR A 215 -41.49 21.46 26.53
CA TYR A 215 -40.26 22.22 26.73
C TYR A 215 -40.47 23.68 26.32
N VAL A 216 -39.96 24.59 27.15
CA VAL A 216 -39.81 26.01 26.81
C VAL A 216 -38.34 26.35 26.94
N PHE A 217 -37.74 26.82 25.84
CA PHE A 217 -36.38 27.32 25.83
C PHE A 217 -36.41 28.84 25.86
N THR A 218 -35.90 29.42 26.95
CA THR A 218 -35.84 30.86 27.15
C THR A 218 -34.40 31.33 27.00
N LEU A 219 -34.15 32.15 25.99
CA LEU A 219 -32.94 32.96 25.88
C LEU A 219 -33.11 34.23 26.72
N PHE A 220 -32.10 34.56 27.50
CA PHE A 220 -31.87 35.86 28.12
C PHE A 220 -30.56 36.42 27.56
N ALA A 221 -30.60 37.64 27.01
CA ALA A 221 -29.43 38.37 26.52
C ALA A 221 -29.31 39.70 27.25
N ASN A 222 -28.08 40.10 27.59
CA ASN A 222 -27.75 41.30 28.34
C ASN A 222 -26.61 42.07 27.65
N ASP A 223 -26.69 43.39 27.70
CA ASP A 223 -25.65 44.31 27.23
C ASP A 223 -24.68 44.72 28.37
N THR A 224 -23.63 45.48 28.03
CA THR A 224 -22.64 45.95 29.02
C THR A 224 -23.18 46.99 30.01
N LEU A 225 -24.39 47.52 29.81
CA LEU A 225 -25.03 48.55 30.65
C LEU A 225 -26.12 47.98 31.59
N GLY A 226 -26.52 46.72 31.39
CA GLY A 226 -27.56 46.02 32.14
C GLY A 226 -28.96 46.07 31.49
N HIS A 227 -29.09 46.58 30.26
CA HIS A 227 -30.28 46.40 29.45
C HIS A 227 -30.33 44.96 28.93
N ASN A 228 -31.51 44.35 29.01
CA ASN A 228 -31.68 42.92 28.74
C ASN A 228 -32.99 42.65 28.03
N ALA A 229 -32.98 41.58 27.23
CA ALA A 229 -34.12 41.06 26.50
C ALA A 229 -34.25 39.55 26.70
N THR A 230 -35.46 39.05 26.47
CA THR A 230 -35.76 37.62 26.55
C THR A 230 -36.67 37.19 25.43
N SER A 231 -36.42 36.01 24.86
CA SER A 231 -37.30 35.32 23.93
C SER A 231 -37.54 33.90 24.44
N ALA A 232 -38.72 33.34 24.21
CA ALA A 232 -39.10 32.01 24.68
C ALA A 232 -39.77 31.19 23.57
N VAL A 233 -39.17 30.06 23.23
CA VAL A 233 -39.63 29.15 22.16
C VAL A 233 -40.20 27.88 22.79
N ASN A 234 -41.45 27.54 22.47
CA ASN A 234 -42.07 26.27 22.83
C ASN A 234 -41.63 25.18 21.85
N VAL A 235 -41.06 24.10 22.37
CA VAL A 235 -40.69 22.91 21.59
C VAL A 235 -41.59 21.76 22.01
N THR A 236 -42.44 21.30 21.10
CA THR A 236 -43.39 20.20 21.34
C THR A 236 -42.92 18.93 20.67
N VAL A 237 -42.36 18.01 21.46
CA VAL A 237 -42.02 16.67 20.97
C VAL A 237 -43.26 15.81 20.91
N LYS A 238 -43.51 15.17 19.77
CA LYS A 238 -44.59 14.20 19.58
C LYS A 238 -44.04 12.78 19.69
N PRO A 239 -44.86 11.80 20.13
CA PRO A 239 -44.50 10.40 19.92
C PRO A 239 -44.24 10.19 18.43
N ASP A 240 -43.15 9.51 18.10
CA ASP A 240 -42.90 9.07 16.74
C ASP A 240 -44.10 8.24 16.25
N LEU A 241 -44.49 8.42 14.98
CA LEU A 241 -45.58 7.72 14.29
C LEU A 241 -45.12 7.05 12.98
N THR A 242 -43.83 7.14 12.63
CA THR A 242 -43.27 6.67 11.37
C THR A 242 -42.82 5.22 11.45
N ASN A 243 -43.16 4.41 10.44
CA ASN A 243 -42.59 3.06 10.36
C ASN A 243 -41.10 3.17 10.00
N PRO A 244 -40.26 2.21 10.45
CA PRO A 244 -38.89 2.07 9.96
C PRO A 244 -38.83 2.11 8.43
N GLU A 245 -37.84 2.82 7.90
CA GLU A 245 -37.46 2.72 6.50
C GLU A 245 -36.66 1.42 6.30
N LEU A 246 -37.07 0.61 5.33
CA LEU A 246 -36.39 -0.60 4.93
C LEU A 246 -36.34 -0.68 3.40
N SER A 247 -35.15 -0.84 2.84
CA SER A 247 -34.95 -1.04 1.41
C SER A 247 -35.45 -2.40 0.93
N SER A 248 -35.63 -2.56 -0.39
CA SER A 248 -36.01 -3.83 -1.03
C SER A 248 -34.94 -4.23 -2.05
N PRO A 249 -33.86 -4.93 -1.62
CA PRO A 249 -32.84 -5.48 -2.50
C PRO A 249 -33.41 -6.58 -3.42
N ALA A 250 -32.73 -6.82 -4.54
CA ALA A 250 -33.19 -7.78 -5.54
C ALA A 250 -32.94 -9.25 -5.13
N ASP A 251 -33.80 -10.15 -5.64
CA ASP A 251 -33.59 -11.60 -5.59
C ASP A 251 -32.21 -12.02 -6.11
N ILE A 252 -31.58 -12.98 -5.43
CA ILE A 252 -30.19 -13.41 -5.67
C ILE A 252 -30.17 -14.84 -6.21
N GLN A 253 -29.33 -15.09 -7.22
CA GLN A 253 -29.07 -16.43 -7.74
C GLN A 253 -27.57 -16.63 -8.03
N PHE A 254 -27.01 -17.76 -7.61
CA PHE A 254 -25.59 -18.09 -7.83
C PHE A 254 -25.35 -19.61 -7.93
N GLU A 255 -24.20 -19.95 -8.49
CA GLU A 255 -23.70 -21.33 -8.56
C GLU A 255 -23.38 -21.83 -7.14
N PHE A 256 -23.88 -23.01 -6.81
CA PHE A 256 -23.55 -23.67 -5.55
C PHE A 256 -22.02 -23.73 -5.32
N GLY A 257 -21.57 -23.45 -4.11
CA GLY A 257 -20.15 -23.36 -3.76
C GLY A 257 -19.47 -22.01 -4.02
N ALA A 258 -20.09 -21.10 -4.77
CA ALA A 258 -19.55 -19.74 -4.94
C ALA A 258 -19.56 -18.94 -3.62
N LYS A 259 -18.56 -18.06 -3.45
CA LYS A 259 -18.29 -17.31 -2.21
C LYS A 259 -18.35 -15.80 -2.43
N GLY A 260 -18.52 -15.05 -1.34
CA GLY A 260 -18.69 -13.59 -1.36
C GLY A 260 -20.12 -13.13 -1.60
N ASN A 261 -21.10 -14.02 -1.48
CA ASN A 261 -22.52 -13.71 -1.67
C ASN A 261 -23.12 -13.18 -0.36
N SER A 262 -23.86 -12.08 -0.44
CA SER A 262 -24.57 -11.51 0.70
C SER A 262 -25.86 -10.80 0.28
N ILE A 263 -26.82 -10.73 1.20
CA ILE A 263 -27.98 -9.84 1.12
C ILE A 263 -27.65 -8.60 1.95
N SER A 264 -27.99 -7.41 1.46
CA SER A 264 -27.76 -6.14 2.17
C SER A 264 -29.03 -5.30 2.13
N TRP A 265 -29.65 -5.11 3.28
CA TRP A 265 -30.79 -4.22 3.48
C TRP A 265 -30.32 -2.92 4.13
N PHE A 266 -30.38 -1.80 3.43
CA PHE A 266 -30.36 -0.49 4.08
C PHE A 266 -31.62 -0.33 4.94
N ALA A 267 -31.47 0.13 6.17
CA ALA A 267 -32.56 0.45 7.09
C ALA A 267 -32.27 1.71 7.90
N TYR A 268 -33.33 2.45 8.25
CA TYR A 268 -33.28 3.66 9.08
C TYR A 268 -34.54 3.78 9.94
N ASP A 269 -34.39 4.18 11.19
CA ASP A 269 -35.47 4.63 12.05
C ASP A 269 -34.91 5.62 13.08
N SER A 270 -35.75 6.51 13.60
CA SER A 270 -35.38 7.50 14.62
C SER A 270 -35.21 6.87 16.02
N ASN A 271 -35.93 5.78 16.27
CA ASN A 271 -36.07 5.04 17.53
C ASN A 271 -35.96 3.51 17.28
N PRO A 272 -34.85 3.04 16.66
CA PRO A 272 -34.70 1.64 16.29
C PRO A 272 -34.63 0.76 17.55
N LYS A 273 -35.17 -0.46 17.44
CA LYS A 273 -35.26 -1.42 18.54
C LYS A 273 -34.62 -2.75 18.16
N ASN A 274 -35.40 -3.65 17.56
CA ASN A 274 -34.93 -4.97 17.16
C ASN A 274 -35.37 -5.38 15.76
N LEU A 275 -34.70 -6.40 15.26
CA LEU A 275 -34.96 -7.04 13.98
C LEU A 275 -35.16 -8.54 14.16
N SER A 276 -35.84 -9.15 13.20
CA SER A 276 -36.05 -10.58 13.09
C SER A 276 -35.82 -11.01 11.65
N LEU A 277 -34.93 -11.97 11.44
CA LEU A 277 -34.74 -12.64 10.15
C LEU A 277 -35.43 -14.00 10.20
N THR A 278 -36.43 -14.20 9.34
CA THR A 278 -37.17 -15.46 9.17
C THR A 278 -36.80 -16.08 7.83
N ILE A 279 -36.43 -17.36 7.82
CA ILE A 279 -35.86 -18.01 6.65
C ILE A 279 -36.71 -19.22 6.26
N TYR A 280 -37.30 -19.15 5.07
CA TYR A 280 -38.15 -20.19 4.52
C TYR A 280 -37.34 -21.06 3.55
N ILE A 281 -37.12 -22.31 3.94
CA ILE A 281 -36.46 -23.31 3.08
C ILE A 281 -37.53 -23.96 2.19
N LEU A 282 -37.64 -23.49 0.94
CA LEU A 282 -38.61 -23.99 -0.04
C LEU A 282 -38.14 -25.29 -0.71
N TYR A 283 -36.84 -25.40 -0.94
CA TYR A 283 -36.18 -26.60 -1.44
C TYR A 283 -34.74 -26.65 -0.89
N LEU A 284 -34.28 -27.83 -0.49
CA LEU A 284 -32.92 -28.05 -0.01
C LEU A 284 -32.44 -29.44 -0.45
N ASN A 285 -31.17 -29.52 -0.81
CA ASN A 285 -30.48 -30.74 -1.19
C ASN A 285 -29.08 -30.78 -0.56
N ASP A 286 -28.94 -31.62 0.46
CA ASP A 286 -27.73 -31.85 1.26
C ASP A 286 -26.80 -32.94 0.69
N THR A 287 -27.10 -33.47 -0.50
CA THR A 287 -26.35 -34.58 -1.10
C THR A 287 -25.08 -34.12 -1.85
N TYR A 288 -24.89 -32.81 -2.04
CA TYR A 288 -23.78 -32.22 -2.80
C TYR A 288 -22.88 -31.33 -1.93
N GLY A 289 -21.60 -31.20 -2.32
CA GLY A 289 -20.60 -30.41 -1.61
C GLY A 289 -20.02 -31.09 -0.38
N ASN A 290 -19.08 -30.42 0.29
CA ASN A 290 -18.56 -30.84 1.59
C ASN A 290 -19.56 -30.48 2.70
N THR A 291 -20.48 -31.40 2.98
CA THR A 291 -21.57 -31.23 3.97
C THR A 291 -21.11 -30.92 5.39
N THR A 292 -19.83 -31.13 5.74
CA THR A 292 -19.28 -30.73 7.05
C THR A 292 -18.95 -29.24 7.15
N SER A 293 -18.90 -28.54 6.00
CA SER A 293 -18.67 -27.09 5.89
C SER A 293 -19.92 -26.29 5.51
N LEU A 294 -21.02 -26.97 5.18
CA LEU A 294 -22.26 -26.36 4.71
C LEU A 294 -23.32 -26.34 5.81
N ASN A 295 -24.07 -25.24 5.87
CA ASN A 295 -25.06 -25.01 6.91
C ASN A 295 -26.45 -24.78 6.31
N SER A 296 -27.48 -25.21 7.05
CA SER A 296 -28.80 -24.64 6.88
C SER A 296 -28.81 -23.27 7.54
N PRO A 297 -29.39 -22.23 6.90
CA PRO A 297 -29.49 -20.92 7.52
C PRO A 297 -30.53 -20.96 8.65
N GLU A 298 -30.24 -20.29 9.76
CA GLU A 298 -31.11 -20.27 10.95
C GLU A 298 -31.78 -18.91 11.14
N ASN A 299 -33.03 -18.91 11.60
CA ASN A 299 -33.73 -17.69 12.01
C ASN A 299 -33.02 -17.09 13.23
N PHE A 300 -32.92 -15.75 13.29
CA PHE A 300 -32.38 -15.07 14.46
C PHE A 300 -33.08 -13.72 14.70
N THR A 301 -32.88 -13.18 15.89
CA THR A 301 -33.32 -11.85 16.30
C THR A 301 -32.16 -11.11 16.96
N ALA A 302 -32.03 -9.81 16.71
CA ALA A 302 -31.03 -8.94 17.34
C ALA A 302 -31.60 -7.55 17.55
N GLU A 303 -31.01 -6.76 18.45
CA GLU A 303 -31.25 -5.32 18.46
C GLU A 303 -30.56 -4.66 17.26
N TRP A 304 -31.10 -3.54 16.77
CA TRP A 304 -30.47 -2.69 15.76
C TRP A 304 -30.46 -1.25 16.25
N ASP A 305 -29.33 -0.58 16.08
CA ASP A 305 -29.14 0.84 16.37
C ASP A 305 -28.03 1.32 15.43
N PHE A 306 -28.21 2.50 14.84
CA PHE A 306 -27.34 3.03 13.78
C PHE A 306 -26.94 4.46 14.08
N ASP A 307 -25.80 4.89 13.53
CA ASP A 307 -25.32 6.26 13.67
C ASP A 307 -26.33 7.26 13.06
N LYS A 308 -27.05 7.90 13.97
CA LYS A 308 -28.04 8.93 13.73
C LYS A 308 -27.40 10.09 12.95
N PRO A 309 -28.02 10.64 11.88
CA PRO A 309 -29.36 10.38 11.36
C PRO A 309 -29.40 9.54 10.07
N LYS A 310 -28.37 8.74 9.76
CA LYS A 310 -28.15 8.26 8.36
C LYS A 310 -28.62 6.84 8.05
N GLY A 311 -28.90 6.02 9.07
CA GLY A 311 -29.14 4.59 8.88
C GLY A 311 -27.89 3.85 8.38
N ASP A 312 -27.99 2.53 8.24
CA ASP A 312 -26.91 1.70 7.69
C ASP A 312 -27.46 0.38 7.11
N ASN A 313 -26.56 -0.46 6.61
CA ASN A 313 -26.84 -1.74 5.99
C ASN A 313 -26.82 -2.92 6.97
N ILE A 314 -27.96 -3.58 7.11
CA ILE A 314 -28.09 -4.91 7.72
C ILE A 314 -27.65 -5.94 6.66
N THR A 315 -26.44 -6.50 6.83
CA THR A 315 -25.82 -7.42 5.85
C THR A 315 -25.80 -8.87 6.34
N PHE A 316 -26.18 -9.81 5.47
CA PHE A 316 -26.19 -11.24 5.73
C PHE A 316 -25.39 -12.01 4.68
N THR A 317 -24.31 -12.65 5.11
CA THR A 317 -23.55 -13.59 4.27
C THR A 317 -24.38 -14.84 3.99
N ILE A 318 -24.51 -15.19 2.72
CA ILE A 318 -25.24 -16.38 2.23
C ILE A 318 -24.31 -17.40 1.55
N ASP A 319 -23.02 -17.34 1.89
CA ASP A 319 -22.04 -18.38 1.56
C ASP A 319 -22.31 -19.66 2.37
N TYR A 320 -21.78 -20.79 1.87
CA TYR A 320 -21.85 -22.10 2.54
C TYR A 320 -23.26 -22.66 2.78
N LEU A 321 -24.26 -22.20 2.01
CA LEU A 321 -25.60 -22.78 2.02
C LEU A 321 -25.65 -24.07 1.19
N TYR A 322 -26.54 -24.98 1.56
CA TYR A 322 -26.89 -26.14 0.74
C TYR A 322 -27.54 -25.73 -0.60
N LEU A 323 -27.49 -26.62 -1.60
CA LEU A 323 -28.15 -26.36 -2.88
C LEU A 323 -29.67 -26.29 -2.64
N GLY A 324 -30.32 -25.21 -3.03
CA GLY A 324 -31.69 -24.97 -2.59
C GLY A 324 -32.31 -23.65 -3.06
N ASN A 325 -33.58 -23.48 -2.70
CA ASN A 325 -34.34 -22.25 -2.83
C ASN A 325 -34.76 -21.80 -1.43
N TYR A 326 -34.39 -20.57 -1.09
CA TYR A 326 -34.62 -19.95 0.20
C TYR A 326 -35.36 -18.63 0.01
N THR A 327 -36.19 -18.24 0.98
CA THR A 327 -36.69 -16.86 1.09
C THR A 327 -36.27 -16.32 2.44
N PHE A 328 -35.50 -15.24 2.44
CA PHE A 328 -35.05 -14.53 3.63
C PHE A 328 -35.95 -13.32 3.84
N GLU A 329 -36.81 -13.35 4.87
CA GLU A 329 -37.69 -12.25 5.26
C GLU A 329 -37.09 -11.52 6.45
N LEU A 330 -36.69 -10.26 6.25
CA LEU A 330 -36.23 -9.38 7.31
C LEU A 330 -37.41 -8.51 7.77
N THR A 331 -37.65 -8.46 9.07
CA THR A 331 -38.56 -7.49 9.71
C THR A 331 -37.78 -6.66 10.71
N VAL A 332 -37.87 -5.34 10.60
CA VAL A 332 -37.30 -4.37 11.56
C VAL A 332 -38.43 -3.73 12.38
N PHE A 333 -38.17 -3.47 13.65
CA PHE A 333 -39.11 -2.90 14.62
C PHE A 333 -38.51 -1.65 15.28
N ASP A 334 -39.36 -0.67 15.59
CA ASP A 334 -39.03 0.50 16.40
C ASP A 334 -39.47 0.34 17.86
N ASP A 335 -39.09 1.29 18.71
CA ASP A 335 -39.42 1.24 20.13
C ASP A 335 -40.92 1.42 20.43
N PHE A 336 -41.66 2.03 19.50
CA PHE A 336 -43.10 2.31 19.57
C PHE A 336 -43.97 1.14 19.05
N GLY A 337 -43.35 0.09 18.50
CA GLY A 337 -44.01 -1.15 18.06
C GLY A 337 -44.48 -1.13 16.60
N ARG A 338 -44.05 -0.17 15.78
CA ARG A 338 -44.19 -0.24 14.31
C ARG A 338 -43.11 -1.13 13.72
N ASN A 339 -43.25 -1.43 12.44
CA ASN A 339 -42.32 -2.27 11.69
C ASN A 339 -42.39 -2.02 10.19
N ALA A 340 -41.33 -2.46 9.52
CA ALA A 340 -41.29 -2.71 8.09
C ALA A 340 -40.70 -4.10 7.84
N SER A 341 -41.12 -4.75 6.75
CA SER A 341 -40.55 -6.02 6.32
C SER A 341 -40.32 -6.07 4.81
N ASP A 342 -39.31 -6.83 4.42
CA ASP A 342 -38.95 -7.12 3.04
C ASP A 342 -38.46 -8.58 2.92
N SER A 343 -38.53 -9.16 1.72
CA SER A 343 -38.16 -10.56 1.51
C SER A 343 -37.36 -10.75 0.21
N VAL A 344 -36.20 -11.41 0.33
CA VAL A 344 -35.32 -11.75 -0.79
C VAL A 344 -35.34 -13.25 -1.04
N ASN A 345 -35.61 -13.66 -2.28
CA ASN A 345 -35.44 -15.04 -2.69
C ASN A 345 -33.99 -15.30 -3.08
N VAL A 346 -33.45 -16.42 -2.61
CA VAL A 346 -32.08 -16.88 -2.87
C VAL A 346 -32.13 -18.26 -3.51
N THR A 347 -31.66 -18.37 -4.75
CA THR A 347 -31.61 -19.63 -5.52
C THR A 347 -30.18 -20.08 -5.77
N LEU A 348 -29.77 -21.17 -5.13
CA LEU A 348 -28.50 -21.84 -5.41
C LEU A 348 -28.76 -22.92 -6.46
N PHE A 349 -28.21 -22.74 -7.66
CA PHE A 349 -28.32 -23.71 -8.75
C PHE A 349 -27.04 -24.57 -8.85
N ARG A 350 -27.15 -25.69 -9.57
CA ARG A 350 -26.02 -26.62 -9.75
C ARG A 350 -24.88 -25.93 -10.48
N ASP A 351 -23.67 -26.12 -9.99
CA ASP A 351 -22.50 -25.88 -10.81
C ASP A 351 -22.48 -26.89 -11.97
N LEU A 352 -22.28 -26.36 -13.17
CA LEU A 352 -22.20 -27.12 -14.42
C LEU A 352 -20.89 -26.82 -15.16
N ARG A 353 -19.99 -26.04 -14.54
CA ARG A 353 -18.65 -25.78 -15.01
C ARG A 353 -17.76 -26.96 -14.63
N ALA A 354 -16.87 -27.36 -15.53
CA ALA A 354 -15.84 -28.33 -15.20
C ALA A 354 -14.61 -27.62 -14.59
N PRO A 355 -13.82 -28.30 -13.73
CA PRO A 355 -12.64 -27.71 -13.09
C PRO A 355 -11.71 -27.03 -14.11
N ILE A 356 -11.33 -25.78 -13.90
CA ILE A 356 -10.45 -25.06 -14.82
C ILE A 356 -9.00 -25.36 -14.44
N VAL A 357 -8.29 -26.15 -15.26
CA VAL A 357 -6.92 -26.60 -14.96
C VAL A 357 -5.88 -25.77 -15.73
N THR A 358 -4.84 -25.36 -15.03
CA THR A 358 -3.60 -24.78 -15.56
C THR A 358 -2.41 -25.65 -15.18
N THR A 359 -1.49 -25.87 -16.11
CA THR A 359 -0.30 -26.72 -15.92
C THR A 359 0.89 -26.19 -16.71
N ASN A 360 2.08 -26.77 -16.50
CA ASN A 360 3.25 -26.48 -17.31
C ASN A 360 3.16 -27.09 -18.71
N ASP A 361 3.80 -26.44 -19.69
CA ASP A 361 3.93 -26.95 -21.05
C ASP A 361 4.68 -28.30 -21.07
N THR A 362 4.47 -29.07 -22.14
CA THR A 362 5.19 -30.31 -22.42
C THR A 362 6.69 -30.03 -22.57
N PHE A 363 7.54 -30.92 -22.06
CA PHE A 363 8.99 -30.69 -22.02
C PHE A 363 9.81 -31.95 -22.31
N SER A 364 11.11 -31.77 -22.50
CA SER A 364 12.06 -32.85 -22.75
C SER A 364 13.35 -32.65 -21.98
N TYR A 365 13.97 -33.75 -21.54
CA TYR A 365 15.26 -33.74 -20.85
C TYR A 365 16.07 -34.99 -21.19
N GLU A 366 17.39 -34.96 -20.93
CA GLU A 366 18.28 -36.10 -21.19
C GLU A 366 18.29 -37.08 -20.00
N GLU A 367 18.37 -38.38 -20.30
CA GLU A 367 18.45 -39.44 -19.30
C GLU A 367 19.53 -39.15 -18.24
N GLY A 368 19.21 -39.27 -16.95
CA GLY A 368 20.15 -39.07 -15.84
C GLY A 368 20.13 -37.67 -15.21
N TYR A 369 19.54 -36.66 -15.86
CA TYR A 369 19.25 -35.38 -15.21
C TYR A 369 18.06 -35.51 -14.23
N THR A 370 18.04 -34.62 -13.23
CA THR A 370 17.04 -34.57 -12.15
C THR A 370 16.54 -33.14 -11.89
N GLY A 371 15.43 -33.00 -11.17
CA GLY A 371 14.75 -31.75 -10.85
C GLY A 371 13.53 -31.44 -11.72
N TYR A 372 13.03 -32.40 -12.50
CA TYR A 372 11.87 -32.23 -13.37
C TYR A 372 10.58 -32.61 -12.65
N THR A 373 9.57 -31.74 -12.73
CA THR A 373 8.26 -31.97 -12.12
C THR A 373 7.15 -31.50 -13.04
N VAL A 374 5.98 -32.12 -12.90
CA VAL A 374 4.74 -31.66 -13.51
C VAL A 374 3.86 -31.07 -12.40
N VAL A 375 3.31 -29.88 -12.66
CA VAL A 375 2.54 -29.12 -11.68
C VAL A 375 1.19 -28.75 -12.30
N TRP A 376 0.12 -29.04 -11.58
CA TRP A 376 -1.23 -28.62 -11.91
C TRP A 376 -1.78 -27.72 -10.80
N SER A 377 -2.36 -26.60 -11.21
CA SER A 377 -3.25 -25.77 -10.40
C SER A 377 -4.63 -25.82 -11.02
N ALA A 378 -5.70 -25.78 -10.22
CA ALA A 378 -7.04 -25.72 -10.79
C ALA A 378 -8.00 -24.86 -9.97
N GLU A 379 -8.90 -24.18 -10.66
CA GLU A 379 -9.98 -23.40 -10.07
C GLU A 379 -11.28 -24.19 -10.13
N GLU A 380 -11.87 -24.44 -8.97
CA GLU A 380 -13.12 -25.18 -8.80
C GLU A 380 -13.78 -24.74 -7.47
N ASN A 381 -15.10 -24.52 -7.49
CA ASN A 381 -15.87 -24.18 -6.30
C ASN A 381 -16.32 -25.42 -5.53
N ASN A 382 -16.44 -26.55 -6.23
CA ASN A 382 -17.02 -27.81 -5.76
C ASN A 382 -16.08 -29.01 -5.93
N PRO A 383 -14.77 -28.93 -5.57
CA PRO A 383 -13.81 -29.98 -5.86
C PRO A 383 -14.17 -31.27 -5.10
N THR A 384 -13.90 -32.43 -5.68
CA THR A 384 -14.25 -33.72 -5.05
C THR A 384 -13.11 -34.73 -5.09
N ARG A 385 -12.54 -35.00 -6.26
CA ARG A 385 -11.53 -36.05 -6.42
C ARG A 385 -10.67 -35.88 -7.66
N TYR A 386 -9.52 -36.54 -7.65
CA TYR A 386 -8.60 -36.60 -8.76
C TYR A 386 -8.07 -38.02 -9.01
N ASN A 387 -7.55 -38.24 -10.22
CA ASN A 387 -6.82 -39.43 -10.62
C ASN A 387 -5.68 -39.00 -11.57
N LEU A 388 -4.44 -39.26 -11.16
CA LEU A 388 -3.25 -39.01 -11.96
C LEU A 388 -2.66 -40.34 -12.43
N THR A 389 -2.44 -40.44 -13.73
CA THR A 389 -1.82 -41.61 -14.37
C THR A 389 -0.56 -41.21 -15.14
N LEU A 390 0.40 -42.13 -15.20
CA LEU A 390 1.59 -42.08 -16.06
C LEU A 390 1.47 -43.27 -17.02
N ASP A 391 1.45 -43.01 -18.33
CA ASP A 391 1.30 -44.03 -19.39
C ASP A 391 0.11 -44.97 -19.18
N GLY A 392 -0.98 -44.42 -18.62
CA GLY A 392 -2.21 -45.14 -18.29
C GLY A 392 -2.17 -45.95 -16.98
N SER A 393 -1.02 -46.00 -16.28
CA SER A 393 -0.91 -46.60 -14.94
C SER A 393 -1.17 -45.53 -13.86
N VAL A 394 -2.02 -45.84 -12.88
CA VAL A 394 -2.34 -44.89 -11.78
C VAL A 394 -1.11 -44.68 -10.89
N ILE A 395 -0.69 -43.43 -10.75
CA ILE A 395 0.32 -43.00 -9.77
C ILE A 395 -0.37 -42.75 -8.43
N VAL A 396 -1.41 -41.92 -8.44
CA VAL A 396 -2.12 -41.45 -7.27
C VAL A 396 -3.56 -41.07 -7.64
N ALA A 397 -4.49 -41.37 -6.73
CA ALA A 397 -5.88 -40.95 -6.82
C ALA A 397 -6.42 -40.74 -5.40
N GLY A 398 -7.33 -39.78 -5.22
CA GLY A 398 -7.85 -39.43 -3.90
C GLY A 398 -8.91 -38.35 -3.96
N SER A 399 -9.38 -37.92 -2.78
CA SER A 399 -10.14 -36.68 -2.65
C SER A 399 -9.30 -35.49 -3.10
N TRP A 400 -9.97 -34.43 -3.56
CA TRP A 400 -9.37 -33.18 -3.99
C TRP A 400 -10.18 -32.04 -3.38
N ASP A 401 -9.52 -31.12 -2.68
CA ASP A 401 -10.14 -30.00 -1.96
C ASP A 401 -9.79 -28.64 -2.61
N GLY A 402 -9.26 -28.66 -3.85
CA GLY A 402 -8.85 -27.47 -4.60
C GLY A 402 -7.34 -27.18 -4.55
N GLU A 403 -6.55 -28.04 -3.93
CA GLU A 403 -5.10 -27.89 -3.83
C GLU A 403 -4.35 -28.14 -5.15
N ASN A 404 -3.15 -27.58 -5.28
CA ASN A 404 -2.26 -27.87 -6.40
C ASN A 404 -1.74 -29.32 -6.31
N ILE A 405 -1.72 -30.00 -7.46
CA ILE A 405 -1.23 -31.36 -7.60
C ILE A 405 0.15 -31.33 -8.26
N THR A 406 1.11 -32.07 -7.72
CA THR A 406 2.49 -32.11 -8.23
C THR A 406 2.95 -33.55 -8.38
N SER A 407 3.64 -33.86 -9.47
CA SER A 407 4.27 -35.16 -9.68
C SER A 407 5.75 -35.00 -10.04
N ASP A 408 6.57 -35.90 -9.50
CA ASP A 408 7.94 -36.08 -9.94
C ASP A 408 7.96 -36.66 -11.36
N ALA A 409 8.87 -36.15 -12.19
CA ALA A 409 9.13 -36.62 -13.54
C ALA A 409 10.57 -37.11 -13.73
N ASP A 410 11.37 -37.17 -12.65
CA ASP A 410 12.71 -37.74 -12.67
C ASP A 410 12.70 -39.27 -12.80
N GLY A 411 13.81 -39.85 -13.27
CA GLY A 411 14.01 -41.31 -13.31
C GLY A 411 13.14 -42.08 -14.32
N LEU A 412 12.39 -41.38 -15.17
CA LEU A 412 11.70 -41.96 -16.31
C LEU A 412 12.70 -42.54 -17.32
N ALA A 413 12.27 -43.58 -18.06
CA ALA A 413 13.09 -44.24 -19.07
C ALA A 413 13.15 -43.42 -20.37
N VAL A 414 14.13 -43.69 -21.24
CA VAL A 414 14.21 -43.06 -22.56
C VAL A 414 12.96 -43.37 -23.39
N GLY A 415 12.21 -42.34 -23.77
CA GLY A 415 10.93 -42.47 -24.44
C GLY A 415 10.03 -41.23 -24.30
N LEU A 416 8.79 -41.39 -24.76
CA LEU A 416 7.70 -40.44 -24.52
C LEU A 416 6.84 -40.98 -23.37
N HIS A 417 6.63 -40.14 -22.36
CA HIS A 417 5.84 -40.43 -21.17
C HIS A 417 4.69 -39.42 -21.08
N THR A 418 3.46 -39.89 -20.90
CA THR A 418 2.28 -39.01 -20.80
C THR A 418 1.71 -39.06 -19.38
N PHE A 419 1.79 -37.92 -18.69
CA PHE A 419 1.02 -37.67 -17.47
C PHE A 419 -0.40 -37.24 -17.85
N ASN A 420 -1.39 -37.94 -17.29
CA ASN A 420 -2.81 -37.64 -17.48
C ASN A 420 -3.48 -37.46 -16.13
N LEU A 421 -3.81 -36.20 -15.80
CA LEU A 421 -4.61 -35.82 -14.65
C LEU A 421 -6.08 -35.69 -15.07
N THR A 422 -6.96 -36.41 -14.37
CA THR A 422 -8.41 -36.19 -14.44
C THR A 422 -8.92 -35.66 -13.11
N LEU A 423 -9.68 -34.56 -13.15
CA LEU A 423 -10.35 -33.94 -12.00
C LEU A 423 -11.87 -34.08 -12.10
N TRP A 424 -12.52 -34.21 -10.95
CA TRP A 424 -13.98 -34.23 -10.81
C TRP A 424 -14.46 -33.30 -9.70
N ASP A 425 -15.59 -32.64 -9.94
CA ASP A 425 -16.37 -31.89 -8.97
C ASP A 425 -17.50 -32.75 -8.34
N TYR A 426 -18.31 -32.15 -7.45
CA TYR A 426 -19.44 -32.82 -6.82
C TYR A 426 -20.62 -33.10 -7.78
N PHE A 427 -20.72 -32.40 -8.92
CA PHE A 427 -21.75 -32.65 -9.93
C PHE A 427 -21.33 -33.64 -11.03
N ASN A 428 -20.12 -34.20 -10.94
CA ASN A 428 -19.44 -35.07 -11.92
C ASN A 428 -19.07 -34.39 -13.25
N GLN A 429 -19.00 -33.06 -13.29
CA GLN A 429 -18.21 -32.36 -14.30
C GLN A 429 -16.75 -32.82 -14.21
N THR A 430 -16.11 -32.94 -15.37
CA THR A 430 -14.81 -33.60 -15.49
C THR A 430 -13.90 -32.80 -16.40
N THR A 431 -12.67 -32.54 -15.94
CA THR A 431 -11.59 -31.98 -16.77
C THR A 431 -10.44 -32.96 -16.85
N ILE A 432 -9.81 -33.04 -18.03
CA ILE A 432 -8.62 -33.84 -18.29
C ILE A 432 -7.50 -32.89 -18.71
N SER A 433 -6.33 -33.03 -18.09
CA SER A 433 -5.10 -32.34 -18.46
C SER A 433 -4.04 -33.38 -18.81
N LEU A 434 -3.38 -33.19 -19.97
CA LEU A 434 -2.28 -34.03 -20.43
C LEU A 434 -0.99 -33.22 -20.40
N VAL A 435 0.11 -33.83 -19.92
CA VAL A 435 1.46 -33.29 -20.04
C VAL A 435 2.37 -34.41 -20.54
N ASP A 436 2.91 -34.21 -21.73
CA ASP A 436 3.91 -35.10 -22.33
C ASP A 436 5.32 -34.69 -21.86
N VAL A 437 6.09 -35.69 -21.45
CA VAL A 437 7.49 -35.58 -21.04
C VAL A 437 8.31 -36.51 -21.92
N THR A 438 9.29 -35.97 -22.64
CA THR A 438 10.17 -36.77 -23.51
C THR A 438 11.56 -36.91 -22.91
N VAL A 439 11.97 -38.12 -22.56
CA VAL A 439 13.34 -38.42 -22.12
C VAL A 439 14.17 -38.82 -23.33
N THR A 440 15.19 -38.04 -23.65
CA THR A 440 16.14 -38.38 -24.72
C THR A 440 17.30 -39.21 -24.18
N PRO A 441 17.92 -40.09 -24.99
CA PRO A 441 19.12 -40.80 -24.57
C PRO A 441 20.25 -39.82 -24.23
N ASP A 442 21.13 -40.21 -23.30
CA ASP A 442 22.33 -39.41 -23.03
C ASP A 442 23.20 -39.29 -24.30
N ALA A 443 23.62 -38.05 -24.55
CA ALA A 443 24.47 -37.65 -25.67
C ALA A 443 25.93 -37.38 -25.25
N HIS A 444 26.25 -37.49 -23.96
CA HIS A 444 27.57 -37.25 -23.42
C HIS A 444 28.42 -38.53 -23.47
N LEU A 445 29.72 -38.36 -23.21
CA LEU A 445 30.68 -39.46 -23.15
C LEU A 445 31.33 -39.46 -21.77
N PRO A 446 31.63 -40.64 -21.19
CA PRO A 446 32.32 -40.75 -19.91
C PRO A 446 33.61 -39.92 -19.84
N GLN A 447 33.75 -39.10 -18.80
CA GLN A 447 34.94 -38.28 -18.61
C GLN A 447 36.04 -39.05 -17.88
N VAL A 448 37.10 -39.41 -18.61
CA VAL A 448 38.32 -40.01 -18.03
C VAL A 448 39.38 -38.93 -17.79
N ASN A 449 39.65 -38.67 -16.51
CA ASN A 449 40.58 -37.66 -16.01
C ASN A 449 41.63 -38.26 -15.06
N GLN A 450 42.63 -37.44 -14.67
CA GLN A 450 43.67 -37.79 -13.69
C GLN A 450 44.35 -39.16 -13.93
N LEU A 451 44.60 -39.50 -15.20
CA LEU A 451 45.25 -40.75 -15.60
C LEU A 451 46.70 -40.78 -15.09
N GLN A 452 46.97 -41.65 -14.10
CA GLN A 452 48.26 -41.75 -13.42
C GLN A 452 48.81 -43.17 -13.49
N VAL A 453 50.11 -43.28 -13.79
CA VAL A 453 50.86 -44.54 -13.68
C VAL A 453 51.65 -44.55 -12.39
N LEU A 454 51.35 -45.51 -11.53
CA LEU A 454 52.10 -45.78 -10.31
C LEU A 454 53.09 -46.92 -10.58
N GLN A 455 54.36 -46.68 -10.24
CA GLN A 455 55.45 -47.64 -10.37
C GLN A 455 55.96 -48.03 -8.97
N ALA A 456 56.07 -49.33 -8.70
CA ALA A 456 56.51 -49.86 -7.41
C ALA A 456 57.58 -50.94 -7.60
N TYR A 457 58.53 -51.06 -6.68
CA TYR A 457 59.55 -52.11 -6.74
C TYR A 457 58.93 -53.50 -6.72
N SER A 458 59.42 -54.40 -7.58
CA SER A 458 58.98 -55.79 -7.66
C SER A 458 60.12 -56.76 -7.34
N SER A 459 61.18 -56.76 -8.16
CA SER A 459 62.37 -57.58 -7.97
C SER A 459 63.59 -56.93 -8.66
N PRO A 460 64.82 -57.44 -8.52
CA PRO A 460 65.99 -56.84 -9.17
C PRO A 460 65.81 -56.74 -10.69
N GLY A 461 65.89 -55.52 -11.23
CA GLY A 461 65.64 -55.24 -12.65
C GLY A 461 64.16 -55.21 -13.08
N MET A 462 63.20 -55.43 -12.18
CA MET A 462 61.76 -55.46 -12.47
C MET A 462 60.96 -54.49 -11.58
N THR A 463 60.06 -53.73 -12.20
CA THR A 463 59.17 -52.76 -11.53
C THR A 463 57.72 -53.11 -11.85
N ASN A 464 56.86 -53.14 -10.82
CA ASN A 464 55.43 -53.29 -10.96
C ASN A 464 54.82 -51.99 -11.49
N MET A 465 53.94 -52.11 -12.48
CA MET A 465 53.10 -51.03 -12.99
C MET A 465 51.65 -51.22 -12.51
N SER A 466 50.99 -50.13 -12.14
CA SER A 466 49.55 -50.03 -11.96
C SER A 466 49.05 -48.68 -12.48
N VAL A 467 47.82 -48.64 -12.97
CA VAL A 467 47.19 -47.43 -13.50
C VAL A 467 46.00 -47.06 -12.62
N GLN A 468 45.85 -45.76 -12.35
CA GLN A 468 44.71 -45.16 -11.68
C GLN A 468 44.13 -44.06 -12.58
N SER A 469 42.81 -43.89 -12.58
CA SER A 469 42.11 -42.80 -13.27
C SER A 469 40.86 -42.39 -12.50
N TYR A 470 40.50 -41.12 -12.61
CA TYR A 470 39.16 -40.63 -12.25
C TYR A 470 38.25 -40.81 -13.46
N VAL A 471 37.10 -41.44 -13.30
CA VAL A 471 36.16 -41.74 -14.39
C VAL A 471 34.74 -41.44 -13.93
N TRP A 472 34.15 -40.38 -14.47
CA TRP A 472 32.83 -39.90 -14.07
C TRP A 472 31.91 -39.72 -15.28
N ASP A 473 30.64 -40.01 -15.09
CA ASP A 473 29.54 -39.73 -15.99
C ASP A 473 28.27 -39.44 -15.19
N LEU A 474 27.31 -38.71 -15.77
CA LEU A 474 26.06 -38.35 -15.11
C LEU A 474 25.18 -39.59 -14.83
N ASN A 475 25.14 -40.54 -15.76
CA ASN A 475 24.35 -41.77 -15.67
C ASN A 475 25.05 -42.85 -14.81
N GLY A 476 26.25 -42.56 -14.31
CA GLY A 476 27.14 -43.51 -13.66
C GLY A 476 27.92 -44.36 -14.66
N ILE A 477 28.84 -45.17 -14.14
CA ILE A 477 29.81 -45.94 -14.94
C ILE A 477 29.52 -47.43 -14.81
N GLU A 478 29.14 -48.08 -15.91
CA GLU A 478 28.95 -49.53 -15.99
C GLU A 478 30.29 -50.27 -15.97
N SER A 479 31.29 -49.80 -16.73
CA SER A 479 32.61 -50.44 -16.73
C SER A 479 33.77 -49.51 -17.05
N VAL A 480 34.93 -49.85 -16.48
CA VAL A 480 36.23 -49.23 -16.81
C VAL A 480 37.24 -50.33 -17.10
N THR A 481 37.83 -50.29 -18.28
CA THR A 481 38.83 -51.26 -18.74
C THR A 481 40.15 -50.57 -19.03
N LEU A 482 41.23 -51.09 -18.44
CA LEU A 482 42.59 -50.74 -18.83
C LEU A 482 43.00 -51.61 -20.02
N GLU A 483 43.47 -50.99 -21.09
CA GLU A 483 44.17 -51.66 -22.19
C GLU A 483 45.65 -51.29 -22.15
N TRP A 484 46.55 -52.26 -22.31
CA TRP A 484 48.00 -52.00 -22.31
C TRP A 484 48.81 -53.03 -23.11
N GLY A 485 50.04 -52.66 -23.49
CA GLY A 485 50.98 -53.58 -24.13
C GLY A 485 52.32 -52.93 -24.45
N THR A 486 53.29 -53.72 -24.90
CA THR A 486 54.52 -53.19 -25.52
C THR A 486 54.29 -52.74 -26.97
N ASP A 487 53.15 -53.13 -27.55
CA ASP A 487 52.65 -52.78 -28.88
C ASP A 487 51.15 -52.46 -28.75
N PRO A 488 50.68 -51.26 -29.12
CA PRO A 488 49.27 -50.87 -28.99
C PRO A 488 48.35 -51.54 -30.02
N SER A 489 48.88 -52.25 -31.01
CA SER A 489 48.08 -52.96 -32.03
C SER A 489 47.45 -54.28 -31.55
N ASN A 490 47.93 -54.82 -30.43
CA ASN A 490 47.40 -56.05 -29.81
C ASN A 490 47.52 -55.98 -28.28
N PRO A 491 46.71 -55.13 -27.61
CA PRO A 491 46.82 -54.92 -26.18
C PRO A 491 46.19 -56.04 -25.36
N ALA A 492 46.73 -56.26 -24.16
CA ALA A 492 46.04 -56.97 -23.10
C ALA A 492 45.00 -56.05 -22.44
N THR A 493 43.94 -56.63 -21.89
CA THR A 493 42.83 -55.90 -21.26
C THR A 493 42.54 -56.39 -19.85
N LYS A 494 42.04 -55.51 -18.98
CA LYS A 494 41.68 -55.81 -17.59
C LYS A 494 40.72 -54.78 -17.03
N ALA A 495 39.66 -55.23 -16.37
CA ALA A 495 38.77 -54.36 -15.62
C ALA A 495 39.54 -53.61 -14.51
N MET A 496 39.28 -52.31 -14.40
CA MET A 496 39.75 -51.47 -13.31
C MET A 496 38.71 -51.53 -12.18
N ASN A 497 39.16 -51.78 -10.95
CA ASN A 497 38.26 -51.81 -9.80
C ASN A 497 38.10 -50.39 -9.26
N GLN A 498 36.87 -50.00 -8.93
CA GLN A 498 36.59 -48.77 -8.18
C GLN A 498 37.26 -48.85 -6.79
N THR A 499 37.81 -47.74 -6.31
CA THR A 499 38.60 -47.70 -5.06
C THR A 499 38.06 -46.71 -4.04
N SER A 500 37.69 -45.49 -4.45
CA SER A 500 37.08 -44.46 -3.62
C SER A 500 36.47 -43.38 -4.51
N GLY A 501 35.18 -43.08 -4.33
CA GLY A 501 34.45 -42.25 -5.29
C GLY A 501 34.64 -42.76 -6.72
N ASP A 502 34.83 -41.83 -7.66
CA ASP A 502 34.96 -42.16 -9.09
C ASP A 502 36.40 -42.54 -9.50
N PHE A 503 37.25 -42.95 -8.55
CA PHE A 503 38.61 -43.43 -8.85
C PHE A 503 38.67 -44.94 -9.08
N TYR A 504 39.14 -45.32 -10.26
CA TYR A 504 39.35 -46.70 -10.71
C TYR A 504 40.84 -47.06 -10.74
N PHE A 505 41.16 -48.32 -10.44
CA PHE A 505 42.54 -48.81 -10.33
C PHE A 505 42.71 -50.21 -10.94
N ALA A 506 43.80 -50.43 -11.68
CA ALA A 506 44.23 -51.75 -12.12
C ALA A 506 45.74 -51.97 -11.95
N SER A 507 46.12 -53.11 -11.37
CA SER A 507 47.49 -53.61 -11.39
C SER A 507 47.82 -54.31 -12.71
N VAL A 508 48.91 -53.93 -13.35
CA VAL A 508 49.34 -54.45 -14.66
C VAL A 508 50.29 -55.63 -14.50
N GLY A 509 51.25 -55.51 -13.59
CA GLY A 509 52.27 -56.54 -13.32
C GLY A 509 53.70 -55.99 -13.42
N ALA A 510 54.68 -56.88 -13.34
CA ALA A 510 56.10 -56.55 -13.32
C ALA A 510 56.70 -56.49 -14.73
N TYR A 511 57.41 -55.40 -15.05
CA TYR A 511 58.13 -55.21 -16.30
C TYR A 511 59.62 -54.97 -16.08
N PRO A 512 60.50 -55.37 -17.03
CA PRO A 512 61.91 -55.00 -17.00
C PRO A 512 62.10 -53.49 -17.06
N VAL A 513 63.04 -52.96 -16.28
CA VAL A 513 63.45 -51.55 -16.36
C VAL A 513 63.93 -51.21 -17.78
N GLY A 514 63.47 -50.07 -18.31
CA GLY A 514 63.67 -49.64 -19.69
C GLY A 514 62.60 -50.10 -20.69
N THR A 515 61.65 -50.95 -20.27
CA THR A 515 60.51 -51.34 -21.12
C THR A 515 59.60 -50.13 -21.36
N LYS A 516 59.16 -49.92 -22.60
CA LYS A 516 58.08 -48.98 -22.93
C LYS A 516 56.76 -49.72 -22.95
N VAL A 517 55.82 -49.27 -22.14
CA VAL A 517 54.46 -49.81 -22.07
C VAL A 517 53.50 -48.73 -22.56
N TRP A 518 52.76 -49.04 -23.61
CA TRP A 518 51.61 -48.27 -24.07
C TRP A 518 50.39 -48.66 -23.24
N TYR A 519 49.56 -47.69 -22.89
CA TYR A 519 48.34 -47.90 -22.11
C TYR A 519 47.27 -46.86 -22.46
N ARG A 520 46.00 -47.23 -22.32
CA ARG A 520 44.84 -46.34 -22.38
C ARG A 520 43.72 -46.87 -21.48
N VAL A 521 42.81 -46.00 -21.09
CA VAL A 521 41.60 -46.38 -20.34
C VAL A 521 40.40 -46.24 -21.27
N VAL A 522 39.54 -47.26 -21.26
CA VAL A 522 38.23 -47.27 -21.92
C VAL A 522 37.17 -47.29 -20.83
N ALA A 523 36.29 -46.32 -20.83
CA ALA A 523 35.16 -46.21 -19.90
C ALA A 523 33.85 -46.31 -20.68
N THR A 524 32.86 -46.95 -20.08
CA THR A 524 31.49 -47.07 -20.59
C THR A 524 30.53 -46.64 -19.50
N ASP A 525 29.65 -45.68 -19.80
CA ASP A 525 28.58 -45.26 -18.87
C ASP A 525 27.49 -46.35 -18.74
N ASN A 526 26.56 -46.07 -17.84
CA ASN A 526 25.35 -46.86 -17.60
C ASN A 526 24.10 -46.16 -18.22
N SER A 527 24.25 -45.42 -19.33
CA SER A 527 23.10 -44.90 -20.09
C SER A 527 22.44 -46.01 -20.92
N THR A 528 21.23 -45.75 -21.43
CA THR A 528 20.60 -46.63 -22.44
C THR A 528 21.46 -46.91 -23.68
N GLN A 529 22.35 -45.99 -24.07
CA GLN A 529 23.24 -46.16 -25.23
C GLN A 529 24.56 -46.86 -24.87
N ASN A 530 24.93 -46.91 -23.59
CA ASN A 530 26.23 -47.37 -23.09
C ASN A 530 27.37 -46.63 -23.81
N ASN A 531 27.39 -45.29 -23.75
CA ASN A 531 28.37 -44.53 -24.50
C ASN A 531 29.79 -44.83 -23.98
N ALA A 532 30.75 -44.92 -24.89
CA ALA A 532 32.08 -45.40 -24.59
C ALA A 532 33.15 -44.37 -24.98
N TYR A 533 33.96 -43.96 -24.00
CA TYR A 533 35.12 -43.10 -24.21
C TYR A 533 36.41 -43.87 -24.02
N ALA A 534 37.31 -43.78 -25.01
CA ALA A 534 38.67 -44.32 -24.93
C ALA A 534 39.67 -43.16 -24.91
N THR A 535 40.58 -43.14 -23.93
CA THR A 535 41.69 -42.18 -23.97
C THR A 535 42.63 -42.48 -25.12
N GLU A 536 43.34 -41.45 -25.59
CA GLU A 536 44.49 -41.63 -26.47
C GLU A 536 45.54 -42.57 -25.86
N TRP A 537 46.31 -43.24 -26.73
CA TRP A 537 47.39 -44.12 -26.32
C TRP A 537 48.55 -43.35 -25.68
N ALA A 538 48.70 -43.47 -24.36
CA ALA A 538 49.84 -42.94 -23.62
C ALA A 538 50.97 -43.97 -23.55
N VAL A 539 52.22 -43.51 -23.39
CA VAL A 539 53.40 -44.38 -23.23
C VAL A 539 54.16 -44.03 -21.96
N ILE A 540 54.57 -45.04 -21.20
CA ILE A 540 55.42 -44.91 -20.03
C ILE A 540 56.66 -45.80 -20.18
N GLU A 541 57.83 -45.27 -19.80
CA GLU A 541 59.05 -46.06 -19.67
C GLU A 541 59.22 -46.50 -18.21
N ILE A 542 59.40 -47.81 -18.02
CA ILE A 542 59.53 -48.44 -16.70
C ILE A 542 60.89 -48.06 -16.11
N ARG A 543 60.88 -47.40 -14.95
CA ARG A 543 62.07 -46.92 -14.24
C ARG A 543 62.46 -47.88 -13.12
N SER A 544 63.72 -47.84 -12.71
CA SER A 544 64.15 -48.57 -11.51
C SER A 544 63.50 -47.95 -10.28
N MET A 545 62.81 -48.79 -9.50
CA MET A 545 62.32 -48.45 -8.16
C MET A 545 63.22 -49.04 -7.07
N GLN A 546 64.43 -49.50 -7.41
CA GLN A 546 65.38 -49.99 -6.42
C GLN A 546 65.91 -48.81 -5.59
N SER A 547 65.91 -48.96 -4.27
CA SER A 547 66.66 -48.08 -3.40
C SER A 547 68.16 -48.32 -3.63
N ASP A 548 68.86 -47.32 -4.16
CA ASP A 548 70.31 -47.37 -4.33
C ASP A 548 70.98 -47.54 -2.96
N ARG A 549 71.59 -48.70 -2.74
CA ARG A 549 72.41 -48.93 -1.55
C ARG A 549 73.58 -47.95 -1.58
N THR A 550 73.76 -47.21 -0.49
CA THR A 550 74.88 -46.26 -0.32
C THR A 550 76.20 -46.89 -0.77
N PRO A 551 77.00 -46.21 -1.62
CA PRO A 551 78.11 -46.86 -2.30
C PRO A 551 79.08 -47.58 -1.35
N PRO A 552 79.63 -48.75 -1.71
CA PRO A 552 80.61 -49.46 -0.88
C PRO A 552 81.84 -48.60 -0.50
N LEU A 553 82.15 -47.56 -1.27
CA LEU A 553 83.19 -46.57 -0.94
C LEU A 553 82.86 -45.73 0.32
N VAL A 554 81.58 -45.48 0.60
CA VAL A 554 81.16 -44.77 1.83
C VAL A 554 81.39 -45.68 3.04
N TRP A 555 80.97 -46.94 2.94
CA TRP A 555 81.24 -47.95 3.97
C TRP A 555 82.73 -48.24 4.14
N GLY A 556 83.48 -48.36 3.04
CA GLY A 556 84.93 -48.53 3.04
C GLY A 556 85.67 -47.32 3.65
N GLY A 557 85.19 -46.09 3.38
CA GLY A 557 85.70 -44.87 4.01
C GLY A 557 85.46 -44.84 5.51
N ILE A 558 84.25 -45.16 5.96
CA ILE A 558 83.89 -45.26 7.39
C ILE A 558 84.74 -46.34 8.08
N LEU A 559 84.91 -47.50 7.46
CA LEU A 559 85.65 -48.63 8.02
C LEU A 559 87.17 -48.34 8.04
N ALA A 560 87.72 -47.68 7.01
CA ALA A 560 89.10 -47.21 6.99
C ALA A 560 89.36 -46.13 8.05
N LEU A 561 88.44 -45.18 8.26
CA LEU A 561 88.51 -44.19 9.34
C LEU A 561 88.42 -44.85 10.72
N GLY A 562 87.59 -45.89 10.89
CA GLY A 562 87.54 -46.71 12.11
C GLY A 562 88.84 -47.46 12.40
N ILE A 563 89.47 -48.03 11.37
CA ILE A 563 90.78 -48.68 11.48
C ILE A 563 91.87 -47.64 11.80
N LEU A 564 91.90 -46.49 11.12
CA LEU A 564 92.87 -45.43 11.44
C LEU A 564 92.70 -44.89 12.86
N SER A 565 91.46 -44.67 13.31
CA SER A 565 91.15 -44.22 14.68
C SER A 565 91.65 -45.24 15.73
N THR A 566 91.33 -46.52 15.56
CA THR A 566 91.81 -47.57 16.48
C THR A 566 93.32 -47.75 16.44
N LEU A 567 93.97 -47.55 15.28
CA LEU A 567 95.43 -47.60 15.14
C LEU A 567 96.11 -46.39 15.80
N VAL A 568 95.54 -45.19 15.72
CA VAL A 568 95.98 -44.00 16.47
C VAL A 568 95.83 -44.22 17.99
N ILE A 569 94.71 -44.79 18.44
CA ILE A 569 94.49 -45.15 19.85
C ILE A 569 95.53 -46.18 20.31
N LEU A 570 95.84 -47.19 19.50
CA LEU A 570 96.87 -48.20 19.77
C LEU A 570 98.29 -47.59 19.83
N ILE A 571 98.63 -46.67 18.93
CA ILE A 571 99.91 -45.94 18.97
C ILE A 571 100.01 -45.10 20.24
N LEU A 572 98.95 -44.40 20.64
CA LEU A 572 98.92 -43.64 21.90
C LEU A 572 99.04 -44.57 23.12
N TYR A 573 98.34 -45.72 23.11
CA TYR A 573 98.40 -46.72 24.17
C TYR A 573 99.81 -47.31 24.35
N PHE A 574 100.50 -47.67 23.26
CA PHE A 574 101.85 -48.23 23.35
C PHE A 574 102.94 -47.18 23.61
N ARG A 575 102.77 -45.94 23.12
CA ARG A 575 103.74 -44.85 23.34
C ARG A 575 103.69 -44.25 24.75
N THR A 576 102.60 -44.47 25.50
CA THR A 576 102.47 -44.09 26.91
C THR A 576 102.92 -45.17 27.89
N LYS A 577 103.17 -46.40 27.42
CA LYS A 577 103.56 -47.55 28.27
C LYS A 577 105.05 -47.89 28.22
N THR A 578 105.86 -47.08 27.54
CA THR A 578 107.33 -47.21 27.46
C THR A 578 108.05 -45.93 27.86
N ARG A 579 107.81 -45.48 29.09
CA ARG A 579 108.75 -44.66 29.87
C ARG A 579 108.59 -44.95 31.36
#